data_AF-A0A9D2JHE0-F1
#
_entry.id   AF-A0A9D2JHE0-F1
#
_cell.length_a   1.000
_cell.length_b   1.000
_cell.length_c   1.000
_cell.angle_alpha   90.00
_cell.angle_beta   90.00
_cell.angle_gamma   90.00
#
_symmetry.space_group_name_H-M   'P 1'
#
loop_
_entity.id
_entity.type
_entity.pdbx_description
1 polymer ?
#
loop_
_entity_poly.entity_id
_entity_poly.type
_entity_poly.pdbx_seq_one_letter_code
_entity_poly.pdbx_strand_id
1 'polypeptide(L)' 'MQALNKALPKWFRKKLYFLKKYKQGIQNAFELRYSNGVTEGMNNKIKLIKRVSYGYRNFYHLRDRICIIHGLIFAPTEA' A
#
# COMPACT_ATOMS: atom_id res chain seq x y z
N MET A 1 -19.12 2.60 -21.51
CA MET A 1 -18.32 1.37 -21.29
C MET A 1 -19.16 0.17 -21.68
N GLN A 2 -18.71 -0.68 -22.62
CA GLN A 2 -19.46 -1.89 -22.99
C GLN A 2 -19.66 -2.80 -21.77
N ALA A 3 -20.89 -3.28 -21.59
CA ALA A 3 -21.22 -4.25 -20.55
C ALA A 3 -20.49 -5.57 -20.83
N LEU A 4 -19.76 -6.09 -19.82
CA LEU A 4 -19.14 -7.40 -19.90
C LEU A 4 -20.20 -8.48 -20.13
N ASN A 5 -19.93 -9.40 -21.06
CA ASN A 5 -20.82 -10.50 -21.41
C ASN A 5 -21.36 -11.19 -20.14
N LYS A 6 -22.68 -11.23 -19.98
CA LYS A 6 -23.36 -11.80 -18.80
C LYS A 6 -23.13 -13.30 -18.64
N ALA A 7 -22.71 -14.00 -19.70
CA ALA A 7 -22.30 -15.40 -19.65
C ALA A 7 -21.06 -15.64 -18.76
N LEU A 8 -20.25 -14.60 -18.51
CA LEU A 8 -19.11 -14.72 -17.62
C LEU A 8 -19.53 -14.71 -16.14
N PRO A 9 -18.90 -15.52 -15.28
CA PRO A 9 -19.15 -15.52 -13.85
C PRO A 9 -19.05 -14.12 -13.23
N LYS A 10 -19.92 -13.81 -12.28
CA LYS A 10 -19.99 -12.48 -11.63
C LYS A 10 -18.64 -12.07 -11.01
N TRP A 11 -17.95 -13.01 -10.34
CA TRP A 11 -16.64 -12.76 -9.73
C TRP A 11 -15.58 -12.37 -10.78
N PHE A 12 -15.63 -13.00 -11.96
CA PHE A 12 -14.69 -12.75 -13.05
C PHE A 12 -14.95 -11.39 -13.70
N ARG A 13 -16.23 -11.07 -13.96
CA ARG A 13 -16.62 -9.74 -14.45
C ARG A 13 -16.17 -8.63 -13.50
N LYS A 14 -16.27 -8.84 -12.18
CA LYS A 14 -15.79 -7.88 -11.18
C LYS A 14 -14.28 -7.66 -11.27
N LYS A 15 -13.49 -8.72 -11.45
CA LYS A 15 -12.03 -8.62 -11.63
C LYS A 15 -11.66 -7.91 -12.93
N LEU A 16 -12.30 -8.25 -14.04
CA LEU A 16 -12.08 -7.56 -15.32
C LEU A 16 -12.46 -6.08 -15.26
N TYR A 17 -13.57 -5.75 -14.59
CA TYR A 17 -13.96 -4.36 -14.38
C TYR A 17 -12.88 -3.59 -13.59
N PHE A 18 -12.35 -4.18 -12.52
CA PHE A 18 -11.25 -3.58 -11.75
C PHE A 18 -10.01 -3.36 -12.63
N LEU A 19 -9.55 -4.37 -13.38
CA LEU A 19 -8.39 -4.24 -14.27
C LEU A 19 -8.60 -3.15 -15.33
N LYS A 20 -9.80 -3.09 -15.94
CA LYS A 20 -10.14 -2.03 -16.91
C LYS A 20 -10.14 -0.64 -16.26
N LYS A 21 -10.68 -0.53 -15.03
CA LYS A 21 -10.73 0.73 -14.28
C LYS A 21 -9.33 1.28 -13.98
N TYR A 22 -8.38 0.41 -13.65
CA TYR A 22 -7.01 0.78 -13.28
C TYR A 22 -5.99 0.56 -14.41
N LYS A 23 -6.45 0.40 -15.66
CA LYS A 23 -5.60 0.07 -16.81
C LYS A 23 -4.39 1.01 -16.95
N GLN A 24 -4.62 2.32 -16.83
CA GLN A 24 -3.54 3.31 -16.96
C GLN A 24 -2.45 3.11 -15.90
N GLY A 25 -2.83 2.91 -14.63
CA GLY A 25 -1.86 2.67 -13.56
C GLY A 25 -1.08 1.37 -13.75
N ILE A 26 -1.74 0.34 -14.28
CA ILE A 26 -1.09 -0.93 -14.64
C ILE A 26 -0.09 -0.71 -15.78
N GLN A 27 -0.44 0.03 -16.83
CA GLN A 27 0.48 0.36 -17.92
C GLN A 27 1.69 1.17 -17.42
N ASN A 28 1.44 2.21 -16.62
CA ASN A 28 2.49 3.03 -16.03
C ASN A 28 3.46 2.21 -15.16
N ALA A 29 2.97 1.15 -14.49
CA ALA A 29 3.83 0.28 -13.68
C ALA A 29 4.82 -0.56 -14.50
N PHE A 30 4.56 -0.78 -15.79
CA PHE A 30 5.49 -1.45 -16.71
C PHE A 30 6.42 -0.47 -17.42
N GLU A 31 5.96 0.76 -17.68
CA GLU A 31 6.71 1.78 -18.42
C GLU A 31 7.66 2.59 -17.54
N LEU A 32 7.26 2.88 -16.30
CA LEU A 32 8.04 3.68 -15.38
C LEU A 32 9.01 2.81 -14.57
N ARG A 33 10.17 3.37 -14.25
CA ARG A 33 11.17 2.72 -13.37
C ARG A 33 10.80 2.77 -11.88
N TYR A 34 9.64 3.34 -11.54
CA TYR A 34 9.18 3.45 -10.16
C TYR A 34 8.56 2.13 -9.69
N SER A 35 8.96 1.67 -8.52
CA SER A 35 8.39 0.50 -7.87
C SER A 35 7.71 0.89 -6.56
N ASN A 36 6.55 0.28 -6.30
CA ASN A 36 5.88 0.39 -5.00
C ASN A 36 6.57 -0.43 -3.90
N GLY A 37 7.66 -1.15 -4.20
CA GLY A 37 8.32 -2.06 -3.26
C GLY A 37 8.76 -1.39 -1.94
N VAL A 38 9.26 -0.14 -2.00
CA VAL A 38 9.63 0.61 -0.78
C VAL A 38 8.38 0.89 0.07
N THR A 39 7.32 1.39 -0.54
CA THR A 39 6.04 1.68 0.12
C THR A 39 5.40 0.41 0.69
N GLU A 40 5.45 -0.70 -0.04
CA GLU A 40 4.97 -2.01 0.42
C GLU A 40 5.78 -2.53 1.61
N GLY A 41 7.11 -2.38 1.55
CA GLY A 41 8.02 -2.72 2.65
C GLY A 41 7.71 -1.92 3.91
N MET A 42 7.53 -0.60 3.78
CA MET A 42 7.11 0.27 4.89
C MET A 42 5.76 -0.18 5.48
N ASN A 43 4.76 -0.41 4.63
CA ASN A 43 3.45 -0.86 5.07
C ASN A 43 3.50 -2.22 5.80
N ASN A 44 4.35 -3.15 5.35
CA ASN A 44 4.53 -4.43 6.01
C ASN A 44 5.23 -4.29 7.37
N LYS A 45 6.24 -3.41 7.49
CA LYS A 45 6.89 -3.11 8.77
C LYS A 45 5.90 -2.49 9.76
N ILE A 46 5.04 -1.57 9.31
CA ILE A 46 3.96 -0.98 10.13
C ILE A 46 2.97 -2.05 10.59
N LYS A 47 2.54 -2.94 9.70
CA LYS A 47 1.65 -4.07 10.06
C LYS A 47 2.31 -4.99 11.09
N LEU A 48 3.61 -5.24 10.97
CA LEU A 48 4.36 -6.03 11.94
C LEU A 48 4.38 -5.33 13.30
N ILE A 49 4.71 -4.03 13.35
CA ILE A 49 4.71 -3.22 14.58
C ILE A 49 3.36 -3.31 15.29
N LYS A 50 2.27 -3.12 14.56
CA LYS A 50 0.91 -3.23 15.11
C LYS A 50 0.59 -4.63 15.63
N ARG A 51 1.10 -5.69 14.98
CA ARG A 51 0.88 -7.09 15.39
C ARG A 51 1.64 -7.42 16.67
N VAL A 52 2.93 -7.08 16.74
CA VAL A 52 3.79 -7.41 17.91
C VAL A 52 3.43 -6.58 19.15
N SER A 53 2.84 -5.40 18.97
CA SER A 53 2.37 -4.57 20.09
C SER A 53 0.97 -4.96 20.60
N TYR A 54 0.31 -5.95 19.98
CA TYR A 54 -1.11 -6.27 20.21
C TYR A 54 -2.05 -5.07 19.97
N GLY A 55 -1.67 -4.19 19.03
CA GLY A 55 -2.35 -2.95 18.73
C GLY A 55 -1.92 -1.79 19.63
N TYR A 56 -2.23 -0.57 19.19
CA TYR A 56 -2.04 0.65 19.97
C TYR A 56 -3.41 1.29 20.19
N ARG A 57 -3.67 1.76 21.41
CA ARG A 57 -4.90 2.51 21.73
C ARG A 57 -4.85 3.94 21.18
N ASN A 58 -3.66 4.51 21.11
CA ASN A 58 -3.41 5.86 20.63
C ASN A 58 -2.59 5.82 19.33
N PHE A 59 -3.09 6.50 18.30
CA PHE A 59 -2.40 6.61 17.01
C PHE A 59 -1.06 7.34 17.11
N TYR A 60 -0.94 8.36 17.98
CA TYR A 60 0.30 9.11 18.15
C TYR A 60 1.44 8.19 18.63
N HIS A 61 1.17 7.30 19.59
CA HIS A 61 2.18 6.33 20.04
C HIS A 61 2.56 5.30 18.98
N LEU A 62 1.62 4.89 18.12
CA LEU A 62 1.95 4.06 16.96
C LEU A 62 2.85 4.81 15.99
N ARG A 63 2.52 6.08 15.68
CA ARG A 63 3.34 6.94 14.81
C ARG A 63 4.74 7.12 15.37
N ASP A 64 4.87 7.46 16.64
CA ASP A 64 6.16 7.64 17.31
C ASP A 64 6.98 6.34 17.21
N ARG A 65 6.36 5.19 17.48
CA ARG A 65 7.03 3.89 17.35
C ARG A 65 7.50 3.61 15.92
N ILE A 66 6.68 3.93 14.92
CA ILE A 66 7.06 3.80 13.49
C ILE A 66 8.26 4.70 13.21
N CYS A 67 8.23 5.96 13.63
CA CYS A 67 9.33 6.90 13.43
C CYS A 67 10.63 6.43 14.10
N ILE A 68 10.57 5.90 15.33
CA ILE A 68 11.73 5.32 16.03
C ILE A 68 12.31 4.13 15.23
N ILE A 69 11.45 3.20 14.80
CA ILE A 69 11.89 1.97 14.10
C ILE A 69 12.42 2.25 12.69
N HIS A 70 12.01 3.35 12.08
CA HIS A 70 12.53 3.82 10.80
C HIS A 70 13.70 4.81 10.96
N GLY A 71 14.13 5.13 12.19
CA GLY A 71 15.25 6.04 12.43
C GLY A 71 14.94 7.51 12.10
N LEU A 72 13.67 7.88 11.98
CA LEU A 72 13.24 9.20 11.51
C LEU A 72 13.23 10.28 12.61
N ILE A 73 13.48 9.92 13.86
CA ILE A 73 13.49 10.87 15.00
C ILE A 73 14.89 11.47 15.24
N PHE A 74 15.95 10.81 14.76
CA PHE A 74 17.34 11.21 14.98
C PHE A 74 17.99 11.82 13.74
N ALA A 75 17.23 12.44 12.84
CA ALA A 75 17.87 13.31 11.86
C ALA A 75 18.61 14.39 12.67
N PRO A 76 19.96 14.44 12.66
CA PRO A 76 20.64 15.58 13.23
C PRO A 76 20.11 16.77 12.45
N THR A 77 19.42 17.68 13.12
CA THR A 77 19.19 19.02 12.58
C THR A 77 20.59 19.53 12.23
N GLU A 78 20.85 19.72 10.94
CA GLU A 78 22.17 20.16 10.46
C GLU A 78 22.61 21.38 11.27
N ALA A 79 23.83 21.29 11.80
CA ALA A 79 24.55 22.37 12.47
C ALA A 79 25.17 23.31 11.43
#